data_AF-A0A9W7KTH6-F1
#
_entry.id   AF-A0A9W7KTH6-F1
#
_cell.length_a   1.000
_cell.length_b   1.000
_cell.length_c   1.000
_cell.angle_alpha   90.00
_cell.angle_beta   90.00
_cell.angle_gamma   90.00
#
_symmetry.space_group_name_H-M   'P 1'
#
loop_
_entity.id
_entity.type
_entity.pdbx_description
1 polymer ?
#
loop_
_entity_poly.entity_id
_entity_poly.type
_entity_poly.pdbx_seq_one_letter_code
_entity_poly.pdbx_strand_id
1 'polypeptide(L)'
;MFEILTGHKRDKYSWTQDLIAEDVEYLESLPLSITLADMGVCIVHAGVVPKKRRIEDNTEFDLTTLRLVTKDGTTAVAKGSKDKSNAVNWTEVYGGSLGKIVYGHDAKRGVQVKKDTVGLDSGCCYGGKLTAYEVWSGEIVSVDAEKVWCKKSG
;
A
#
# COMPACT_ATOMS: atom_id res chain seq x y z
N MET A 1 6.33 -32.45 -32.83
CA MET A 1 6.40 -32.93 -31.43
C MET A 1 6.78 -31.74 -30.57
N PHE A 2 5.79 -31.09 -29.97
CA PHE A 2 6.00 -30.07 -28.94
C PHE A 2 5.26 -30.56 -27.70
N GLU A 3 6.00 -30.85 -26.65
CA GLU A 3 5.46 -31.30 -25.37
C GLU A 3 4.63 -30.19 -24.74
N ILE A 4 3.39 -30.51 -24.42
CA ILE A 4 2.52 -29.70 -23.56
C ILE A 4 3.01 -29.91 -22.13
N LEU A 5 3.76 -28.94 -21.60
CA LEU A 5 4.03 -28.88 -20.16
C LEU A 5 2.74 -28.49 -19.44
N THR A 6 2.13 -29.47 -18.79
CA THR A 6 0.98 -29.34 -17.91
C THR A 6 1.35 -28.51 -16.67
N GLY A 7 1.04 -27.22 -16.72
CA GLY A 7 1.21 -26.32 -15.60
C GLY A 7 0.62 -24.95 -15.87
N HIS A 8 -0.71 -24.84 -15.97
CA HIS A 8 -1.38 -23.54 -16.07
C HIS A 8 -1.21 -22.78 -14.74
N LYS A 9 -0.07 -22.10 -14.56
CA LYS A 9 -0.05 -20.87 -13.76
C LYS A 9 -1.06 -19.95 -14.43
N ARG A 10 -2.15 -19.61 -13.75
CA ARG A 10 -3.03 -18.52 -14.21
C ARG A 10 -2.13 -17.34 -14.55
N ASP A 11 -2.25 -16.84 -15.78
CA ASP A 11 -1.56 -15.61 -16.15
C ASP A 11 -1.97 -14.53 -15.15
N LYS A 12 -0.97 -13.97 -14.45
CA LYS A 12 -1.15 -12.97 -13.38
C LYS A 12 -1.98 -11.78 -13.88
N TYR A 13 -1.94 -11.51 -15.18
CA TYR A 13 -2.62 -10.39 -15.81
C TYR A 13 -3.78 -10.81 -16.70
N SER A 14 -4.26 -12.06 -16.62
CA SER A 14 -5.43 -12.52 -17.40
C SER A 14 -6.67 -11.62 -17.24
N TRP A 15 -6.87 -11.06 -16.04
CA TRP A 15 -7.97 -10.13 -15.74
C TRP A 15 -7.93 -8.83 -16.55
N THR A 16 -6.76 -8.43 -17.07
CA THR A 16 -6.67 -7.20 -17.88
C THR A 16 -7.33 -7.36 -19.24
N GLN A 17 -7.61 -8.58 -19.68
CA GLN A 17 -8.32 -8.85 -20.93
C GLN A 17 -9.81 -8.45 -20.87
N ASP A 18 -10.35 -8.34 -19.66
CA ASP A 18 -11.77 -8.01 -19.43
C ASP A 18 -12.00 -6.50 -19.24
N LEU A 19 -10.94 -5.68 -19.23
CA LEU A 19 -11.05 -4.22 -19.05
C LEU A 19 -11.53 -3.54 -20.33
N ILE A 20 -12.51 -2.66 -20.20
CA ILE A 20 -12.94 -1.76 -21.28
C ILE A 20 -12.15 -0.44 -21.24
N ALA A 21 -12.25 0.37 -22.29
CA ALA A 21 -11.52 1.64 -22.40
C ALA A 21 -11.86 2.58 -21.23
N GLU A 22 -13.13 2.60 -20.81
CA GLU A 22 -13.62 3.39 -19.70
C GLU A 22 -13.03 2.96 -18.35
N ASP A 23 -12.78 1.65 -18.14
CA ASP A 23 -12.10 1.17 -16.93
C ASP A 23 -10.66 1.67 -16.88
N VAL A 24 -9.97 1.62 -18.02
CA VAL A 24 -8.57 2.06 -18.14
C VAL A 24 -8.48 3.57 -17.92
N GLU A 25 -9.32 4.35 -18.60
CA GLU A 25 -9.37 5.81 -18.44
C GLU A 25 -9.66 6.19 -16.97
N TYR A 26 -10.59 5.51 -16.32
CA TYR A 26 -10.86 5.71 -14.91
C TYR A 26 -9.62 5.44 -14.05
N LEU A 27 -8.96 4.30 -14.23
CA LEU A 27 -7.75 3.93 -13.47
C LEU A 27 -6.60 4.91 -13.70
N GLU A 28 -6.39 5.39 -14.93
CA GLU A 28 -5.38 6.39 -15.28
C GLU A 28 -5.68 7.77 -14.67
N SER A 29 -6.95 8.09 -14.45
CA SER A 29 -7.38 9.35 -13.84
C SER A 29 -7.16 9.43 -12.32
N LEU A 30 -6.90 8.29 -11.65
CA LEU A 30 -6.82 8.24 -10.20
C LEU A 30 -5.58 8.98 -9.67
N PRO A 31 -5.73 9.84 -8.66
CA PRO A 31 -4.59 10.51 -8.05
C PRO A 31 -3.75 9.53 -7.23
N LEU A 32 -2.44 9.74 -7.18
CA LEU A 32 -1.52 8.95 -6.33
C LEU A 32 -1.67 9.27 -4.83
N SER A 33 -2.28 10.41 -4.49
CA SER A 33 -2.55 10.83 -3.12
C SER A 33 -3.82 11.67 -3.03
N ILE A 34 -4.55 11.55 -1.93
CA ILE A 34 -5.70 12.41 -1.61
C ILE A 34 -5.40 13.12 -0.27
N THR A 35 -5.48 14.44 -0.24
CA THR A 35 -5.24 15.23 0.97
C THR A 35 -6.54 15.85 1.47
N LEU A 36 -6.90 15.54 2.71
CA LEU A 36 -8.02 16.13 3.45
C LEU A 36 -7.43 17.18 4.41
N ALA A 37 -7.14 18.37 3.89
CA ALA A 37 -6.38 19.40 4.59
C ALA A 37 -7.02 19.83 5.93
N ASP A 38 -8.34 20.02 5.94
CA ASP A 38 -9.09 20.42 7.14
C ASP A 38 -9.06 19.35 8.26
N MET A 39 -8.76 18.10 7.91
CA MET A 39 -8.61 16.99 8.85
C MET A 39 -7.15 16.68 9.18
N GLY A 40 -6.19 17.33 8.51
CA GLY A 40 -4.77 16.99 8.62
C GLY A 40 -4.47 15.53 8.23
N VAL A 41 -5.21 14.98 7.25
CA VAL A 41 -5.05 13.60 6.77
C VAL A 41 -4.59 13.57 5.33
N CYS A 42 -3.64 12.68 5.02
CA CYS A 42 -3.24 12.36 3.66
C CYS A 42 -3.36 10.85 3.42
N ILE A 43 -3.95 10.48 2.29
CA ILE A 43 -4.21 9.10 1.89
C ILE A 43 -3.29 8.75 0.73
N VAL A 44 -2.54 7.65 0.86
CA VAL A 44 -1.62 7.14 -0.16
C VAL A 44 -1.73 5.62 -0.25
N HIS A 45 -1.36 4.99 -1.36
CA HIS A 45 -1.46 3.53 -1.46
C HIS A 45 -0.50 2.80 -0.50
N ALA A 46 0.77 3.22 -0.44
CA ALA A 46 1.82 2.52 0.33
C ALA A 46 2.43 3.35 1.47
N GLY A 47 2.97 4.53 1.18
CA GLY A 47 3.61 5.35 2.20
C GLY A 47 4.29 6.60 1.65
N VAL A 48 5.03 7.28 2.52
CA VAL A 48 5.78 8.50 2.19
C VAL A 48 7.19 8.42 2.79
N VAL A 49 8.15 9.09 2.15
CA VAL A 49 9.50 9.21 2.72
C VAL A 49 9.47 10.23 3.86
N PRO A 50 9.81 9.85 5.11
CA PRO A 50 9.56 10.65 6.31
C PRO A 50 10.08 12.09 6.31
N LYS A 51 11.24 12.34 5.69
CA LYS A 51 11.86 13.66 5.69
C LYS A 51 11.34 14.60 4.59
N LYS A 52 10.51 14.11 3.67
CA LYS A 52 9.83 14.95 2.68
C LYS A 52 8.77 15.81 3.37
N ARG A 53 8.66 17.07 2.93
CA ARG A 53 7.83 18.10 3.60
C ARG A 53 6.56 18.41 2.85
N ARG A 54 6.46 17.97 1.59
CA ARG A 54 5.26 18.08 0.79
C ARG A 54 4.96 16.73 0.15
N ILE A 55 3.70 16.49 -0.17
CA ILE A 55 3.28 15.21 -0.74
C ILE A 55 3.89 15.03 -2.14
N GLU A 56 3.96 16.10 -2.92
CA GLU A 56 4.52 16.16 -4.27
C GLU A 56 6.03 15.93 -4.34
N ASP A 57 6.75 15.99 -3.20
CA ASP A 57 8.16 15.62 -3.17
C ASP A 57 8.35 14.10 -3.31
N ASN A 58 7.29 13.30 -3.07
CA ASN A 58 7.31 11.85 -3.16
C ASN A 58 7.22 11.39 -4.61
N THR A 59 8.00 10.37 -4.96
CA THR A 59 7.90 9.73 -6.28
C THR A 59 6.69 8.80 -6.33
N GLU A 60 6.23 8.44 -7.52
CA GLU A 60 5.20 7.40 -7.69
C GLU A 60 5.60 6.09 -7.00
N PHE A 61 6.89 5.72 -7.07
CA PHE A 61 7.42 4.55 -6.38
C PHE A 61 7.22 4.65 -4.86
N ASP A 62 7.49 5.82 -4.26
CA ASP A 62 7.30 6.03 -2.83
C ASP A 62 5.82 5.81 -2.47
N LEU A 63 4.91 6.47 -3.22
CA LEU A 63 3.48 6.46 -2.93
C LEU A 63 2.82 5.10 -3.16
N THR A 64 3.35 4.26 -4.04
CA THR A 64 2.74 2.99 -4.46
C THR A 64 3.46 1.73 -3.97
N THR A 65 4.71 1.83 -3.52
CA THR A 65 5.54 0.64 -3.23
C THR A 65 6.33 0.73 -1.91
N LEU A 66 6.43 1.91 -1.30
CA LEU A 66 7.29 2.08 -0.12
C LEU A 66 6.91 1.17 1.05
N ARG A 67 7.93 0.53 1.63
CA ARG A 67 7.82 -0.23 2.89
C ARG A 67 8.93 0.13 3.86
N LEU A 68 10.14 0.26 3.32
CA LEU A 68 11.35 0.48 4.08
C LEU A 68 12.01 1.78 3.65
N VAL A 69 12.64 2.45 4.60
CA VAL A 69 13.50 3.61 4.40
C VAL A 69 14.80 3.42 5.16
N THR A 70 15.81 4.24 4.89
CA THR A 70 17.01 4.36 5.71
C THR A 70 16.65 4.78 7.15
N LYS A 71 17.47 4.42 8.15
CA LYS A 71 17.22 4.75 9.57
C LYS A 71 17.05 6.24 9.87
N ASP A 72 17.64 7.11 9.05
CA ASP A 72 17.48 8.57 9.13
C ASP A 72 16.18 9.08 8.47
N GLY A 73 15.43 8.22 7.77
CA GLY A 73 14.16 8.50 7.13
C GLY A 73 14.25 9.28 5.82
N THR A 74 15.43 9.38 5.21
CA THR A 74 15.67 10.24 4.03
C THR A 74 15.46 9.54 2.70
N THR A 75 15.66 8.22 2.64
CA THR A 75 15.72 7.48 1.37
C THR A 75 14.89 6.20 1.41
N ALA A 76 14.09 5.97 0.36
CA ALA A 76 13.37 4.72 0.16
C ALA A 76 14.34 3.55 -0.10
N VAL A 77 14.11 2.41 0.55
CA VAL A 77 14.91 1.19 0.34
C VAL A 77 14.12 0.24 -0.55
N ALA A 78 14.63 0.01 -1.76
CA ALA A 78 13.97 -0.81 -2.77
C ALA A 78 13.73 -2.26 -2.31
N LYS A 79 12.66 -2.85 -2.84
CA LYS A 79 12.38 -4.27 -2.66
C LYS A 79 13.48 -5.09 -3.34
N GLY A 80 14.24 -5.85 -2.55
CA GLY A 80 15.33 -6.69 -3.06
C GLY A 80 16.74 -6.16 -2.80
N SER A 81 16.88 -5.00 -2.13
CA SER A 81 18.19 -4.54 -1.64
C SER A 81 18.90 -5.65 -0.87
N LYS A 82 20.16 -5.94 -1.26
CA LYS A 82 21.00 -6.99 -0.66
C LYS A 82 21.38 -6.67 0.78
N ASP A 83 21.63 -5.40 1.07
CA ASP A 83 21.86 -4.90 2.41
C ASP A 83 20.63 -4.12 2.89
N LYS A 84 20.08 -4.57 4.03
CA LYS A 84 18.97 -3.93 4.74
C LYS A 84 19.34 -3.62 6.20
N SER A 85 20.62 -3.72 6.57
CA SER A 85 21.11 -3.47 7.94
C SER A 85 20.78 -2.05 8.43
N ASN A 86 20.69 -1.09 7.49
CA ASN A 86 20.31 0.29 7.73
C ASN A 86 18.85 0.62 7.35
N ALA A 87 17.99 -0.39 7.15
CA ALA A 87 16.60 -0.18 6.74
C ALA A 87 15.63 -0.39 7.92
N VAL A 88 14.63 0.49 8.02
CA VAL A 88 13.54 0.43 9.00
C VAL A 88 12.20 0.61 8.30
N ASN A 89 11.10 0.23 8.95
CA ASN A 89 9.78 0.56 8.41
C ASN A 89 9.61 2.08 8.40
N TRP A 90 9.09 2.64 7.31
CA TRP A 90 8.93 4.09 7.19
C TRP A 90 8.05 4.69 8.30
N THR A 91 7.06 3.94 8.79
CA THR A 91 6.18 4.36 9.89
C THR A 91 6.85 4.39 11.27
N GLU A 92 8.05 3.84 11.42
CA GLU A 92 8.81 3.91 12.68
C GLU A 92 9.53 5.25 12.84
N VAL A 93 9.86 5.89 11.72
CA VAL A 93 10.62 7.15 11.68
C VAL A 93 9.80 8.31 11.10
N TYR A 94 8.55 8.05 10.71
CA TYR A 94 7.59 9.09 10.35
C TYR A 94 7.08 9.81 11.60
N GLY A 95 7.19 11.14 11.58
CA GLY A 95 6.83 12.00 12.71
C GLY A 95 5.73 13.01 12.40
N GLY A 96 4.80 12.67 11.49
CA GLY A 96 3.64 13.52 11.20
C GLY A 96 3.93 14.76 10.36
N SER A 97 5.04 14.77 9.59
CA SER A 97 5.45 15.94 8.78
C SER A 97 4.43 16.37 7.72
N LEU A 98 3.51 15.48 7.34
CA LEU A 98 2.43 15.70 6.37
C LEU A 98 1.05 15.46 7.02
N GLY A 99 0.97 15.51 8.36
CA GLY A 99 -0.23 15.10 9.10
C GLY A 99 -0.31 13.58 9.30
N LYS A 100 -1.53 13.06 9.47
CA LYS A 100 -1.77 11.62 9.62
C LYS A 100 -1.83 10.97 8.25
N ILE A 101 -1.06 9.90 8.05
CA ILE A 101 -1.06 9.14 6.79
C ILE A 101 -1.94 7.90 6.91
N VAL A 102 -2.94 7.76 6.06
CA VAL A 102 -3.73 6.53 5.91
C VAL A 102 -3.25 5.78 4.66
N TYR A 103 -2.94 4.50 4.80
CA TYR A 103 -2.28 3.73 3.73
C TYR A 103 -2.67 2.24 3.72
N GLY A 104 -2.25 1.53 2.68
CA GLY A 104 -2.45 0.09 2.52
C GLY A 104 -1.15 -0.64 2.17
N HIS A 105 -1.17 -1.40 1.07
CA HIS A 105 -0.03 -2.08 0.43
C HIS A 105 0.64 -3.23 1.22
N ASP A 106 0.85 -3.09 2.53
CA ASP A 106 1.59 -4.04 3.36
C ASP A 106 0.71 -5.06 4.09
N ALA A 107 -0.05 -5.85 3.33
CA ALA A 107 -0.85 -6.97 3.84
C ALA A 107 -0.09 -7.95 4.76
N LYS A 108 1.26 -8.03 4.65
CA LYS A 108 2.08 -8.88 5.52
C LYS A 108 2.10 -8.38 6.96
N ARG A 109 1.89 -7.08 7.17
CA ARG A 109 1.83 -6.44 8.49
C ARG A 109 0.42 -6.29 9.02
N GLY A 110 -0.60 -6.44 8.17
CA GLY A 110 -1.99 -6.28 8.58
C GLY A 110 -2.32 -4.83 8.97
N VAL A 111 -3.37 -4.67 9.76
CA VAL A 111 -3.78 -3.36 10.29
C VAL A 111 -2.72 -2.81 11.24
N GLN A 112 -2.36 -1.54 11.07
CA GLN A 112 -1.35 -0.85 11.89
C GLN A 112 -1.89 0.52 12.30
N VAL A 113 -2.28 0.70 13.56
CA VAL A 113 -2.77 2.00 14.06
C VAL A 113 -1.70 2.63 14.94
N LYS A 114 -1.18 3.78 14.51
CA LYS A 114 -0.21 4.60 15.25
C LYS A 114 -0.71 6.04 15.33
N LYS A 115 -0.01 6.87 16.11
CA LYS A 115 -0.33 8.29 16.28
C LYS A 115 -0.49 9.02 14.93
N ASP A 116 0.52 8.92 14.06
CA ASP A 116 0.59 9.68 12.81
C ASP A 116 0.39 8.81 11.54
N THR A 117 0.16 7.51 11.69
CA THR A 117 -0.04 6.60 10.55
C THR A 117 -1.09 5.54 10.84
N VAL A 118 -1.88 5.19 9.82
CA VAL A 118 -2.91 4.14 9.88
C VAL A 118 -2.82 3.26 8.63
N GLY A 119 -2.33 2.03 8.80
CA GLY A 119 -2.30 1.01 7.75
C GLY A 119 -3.55 0.15 7.79
N LEU A 120 -4.27 0.04 6.67
CA LEU A 120 -5.56 -0.65 6.57
C LEU A 120 -5.51 -2.00 5.85
N ASP A 121 -4.37 -2.35 5.25
CA ASP A 121 -4.26 -3.58 4.46
C ASP A 121 -4.23 -4.82 5.35
N SER A 122 -5.42 -5.33 5.67
CA SER A 122 -5.66 -6.57 6.39
C SER A 122 -5.67 -7.81 5.49
N GLY A 123 -5.23 -7.69 4.24
CA GLY A 123 -5.08 -8.82 3.33
C GLY A 123 -6.39 -9.51 2.96
N CYS A 124 -7.46 -8.75 2.71
CA CYS A 124 -8.80 -9.28 2.37
C CYS A 124 -8.77 -10.38 1.32
N CYS A 125 -8.12 -10.14 0.17
CA CYS A 125 -8.07 -11.10 -0.94
C CYS A 125 -7.37 -12.42 -0.57
N TYR A 126 -6.56 -12.42 0.49
CA TYR A 126 -5.88 -13.60 1.03
C TYR A 126 -6.69 -14.34 2.10
N GLY A 127 -7.97 -14.02 2.27
CA GLY A 127 -8.83 -14.57 3.32
C GLY A 127 -8.74 -13.83 4.66
N GLY A 128 -8.20 -12.61 4.66
CA GLY A 128 -8.16 -11.75 5.84
C GLY A 128 -9.47 -10.99 6.03
N LYS A 129 -9.37 -9.67 6.22
CA LYS A 129 -10.52 -8.78 6.36
C LYS A 129 -10.44 -7.63 5.35
N LEU A 130 -11.57 -7.02 5.03
CA LEU A 130 -11.63 -5.67 4.46
C LEU A 130 -11.80 -4.68 5.63
N THR A 131 -10.92 -3.69 5.74
CA THR A 131 -10.86 -2.78 6.88
C THR A 131 -10.99 -1.34 6.44
N ALA A 132 -11.81 -0.57 7.17
CA ALA A 132 -11.99 0.85 7.03
C ALA A 132 -11.55 1.58 8.31
N TYR A 133 -11.16 2.84 8.17
CA TYR A 133 -10.85 3.75 9.27
C TYR A 133 -11.74 4.97 9.16
N GLU A 134 -12.47 5.25 10.23
CA GLU A 134 -13.30 6.43 10.35
C GLU A 134 -12.43 7.56 10.89
N VAL A 135 -12.27 8.63 10.10
CA VAL A 135 -11.24 9.65 10.33
C VAL A 135 -11.54 10.50 11.56
N TRP A 136 -12.81 10.75 11.87
CA TRP A 136 -13.21 11.65 12.97
C TRP A 136 -13.06 11.01 14.35
N SER A 137 -13.55 9.79 14.50
CA SER A 137 -13.54 9.00 15.74
C SER A 137 -12.24 8.22 15.91
N GLY A 138 -11.56 7.91 14.82
CA GLY A 138 -10.41 7.01 14.80
C GLY A 138 -10.79 5.54 14.89
N GLU A 139 -12.08 5.19 14.74
CA GLU A 139 -12.54 3.81 14.81
C GLU A 139 -12.09 2.98 13.61
N ILE A 140 -11.81 1.70 13.88
CA ILE A 140 -11.52 0.70 12.86
C ILE A 140 -12.73 -0.22 12.74
N VAL A 141 -13.25 -0.35 11.53
CA VAL A 141 -14.34 -1.26 11.19
C VAL A 141 -13.85 -2.27 10.18
N SER A 142 -14.13 -3.55 10.39
CA SER A 142 -13.69 -4.61 9.49
C SER A 142 -14.78 -5.63 9.25
N VAL A 143 -14.80 -6.19 8.05
CA VAL A 143 -15.60 -7.37 7.68
C VAL A 143 -14.70 -8.49 7.22
N ASP A 144 -15.06 -9.73 7.56
CA ASP A 144 -14.29 -10.91 7.15
C ASP A 144 -14.41 -11.12 5.64
N ALA A 145 -13.31 -11.58 5.02
CA ALA A 145 -13.36 -12.03 3.64
C ALA A 145 -14.27 -13.26 3.54
N GLU A 146 -15.15 -13.28 2.52
CA GLU A 146 -16.04 -14.43 2.27
C GLU A 146 -15.26 -15.75 2.08
N LYS A 147 -14.10 -15.66 1.43
CA LYS A 147 -13.19 -16.78 1.16
C LYS A 147 -11.79 -16.29 0.80
N VAL A 148 -10.87 -17.23 0.59
CA VAL A 148 -9.55 -16.96 0.02
C VAL A 148 -9.66 -16.81 -1.51
N TRP A 149 -9.52 -15.59 -2.01
CA TRP A 149 -9.56 -15.29 -3.45
C TRP A 149 -8.19 -15.47 -4.12
N CYS A 150 -7.12 -15.17 -3.38
CA CYS A 150 -5.74 -15.28 -3.84
C CYS A 150 -4.90 -16.03 -2.80
N LYS A 151 -4.05 -16.96 -3.24
CA LYS A 151 -3.10 -17.63 -2.34
C LYS A 151 -1.94 -16.67 -2.04
N LYS A 152 -1.49 -16.61 -0.78
CA LYS A 152 -0.26 -15.89 -0.44
C LYS A 152 0.91 -16.55 -1.15
N SER A 153 1.67 -15.77 -1.93
CA SER A 153 2.98 -16.20 -2.41
C SER A 153 3.92 -16.23 -1.20
N GLY A 154 4.52 -17.40 -0.92
CA GLY A 154 5.55 -17.56 0.11
C GLY A 154 6.71 -16.59 -0.04
#